data_AF-A0AA96JI42-F1
#
_entry.id   AF-A0AA96JI42-F1
#
_cell.length_a   1.000
_cell.length_b   1.000
_cell.length_c   1.000
_cell.angle_alpha   90.00
_cell.angle_beta   90.00
_cell.angle_gamma   90.00
#
_symmetry.space_group_name_H-M   'P 1'
#
loop_
_entity.id
_entity.type
_entity.pdbx_description
1 polymer ?
#
loop_
_entity_poly.entity_id
_entity_poly.type
_entity_poly.pdbx_seq_one_letter_code
_entity_poly.pdbx_strand_id
1 'polypeptide(L)'
;MLSQAWELRNASTHIGTLTLIEINQPWFRCAFTPGDGWAEVETLFAVQAEAFDGGEEPVMREAVRAVKDLHLQLHPQEGGEAITPVMMHIRGSEANFRY
;
A
#
# COMPACT_ATOMS: atom_id res chain seq x y z
N MET A 1 -16.65 16.20 -7.03
CA MET A 1 -16.58 15.11 -6.03
C MET A 1 -15.15 15.08 -5.54
N LEU A 2 -14.92 15.08 -4.24
CA LEU A 2 -13.59 14.81 -3.71
C LEU A 2 -13.36 13.30 -3.86
N SER A 3 -12.28 12.92 -4.54
CA SER A 3 -11.83 11.54 -4.60
C SER A 3 -11.33 11.14 -3.21
N GLN A 4 -11.90 10.08 -2.63
CA GLN A 4 -11.44 9.56 -1.34
C GLN A 4 -9.93 9.26 -1.39
N ALA A 5 -9.19 9.77 -0.40
CA ALA A 5 -7.75 9.62 -0.35
C ALA A 5 -7.25 9.31 1.06
N TRP A 6 -6.14 8.60 1.13
CA TRP A 6 -5.46 8.23 2.37
C TRP A 6 -3.99 8.57 2.31
N GLU A 7 -3.45 9.07 3.42
CA GLU A 7 -2.02 9.06 3.65
C GLU A 7 -1.59 7.68 4.13
N LEU A 8 -0.70 7.04 3.37
CA LEU A 8 -0.01 5.84 3.77
C LEU A 8 1.15 6.23 4.69
N ARG A 9 1.15 5.69 5.91
CA ARG A 9 2.17 5.98 6.92
C ARG A 9 2.77 4.70 7.50
N ASN A 10 4.03 4.79 7.90
CA ASN A 10 4.68 3.87 8.83
C ASN A 10 5.04 4.67 10.08
N ALA A 11 4.37 4.38 11.21
CA ALA A 11 4.45 5.17 12.44
C ALA A 11 4.23 6.68 12.15
N SER A 12 5.26 7.52 12.29
CA SER A 12 5.19 8.95 12.01
C SER A 12 5.68 9.35 10.61
N THR A 13 6.20 8.39 9.84
CA THR A 13 6.76 8.63 8.51
C THR A 13 5.67 8.54 7.45
N HIS A 14 5.57 9.59 6.62
CA HIS A 14 4.67 9.63 5.48
C HIS A 14 5.31 8.91 4.28
N ILE A 15 4.72 7.79 3.87
CA ILE A 15 5.20 6.95 2.76
C ILE A 15 4.64 7.43 1.41
N GLY A 16 3.40 7.94 1.40
CA GLY A 16 2.78 8.51 0.21
C GLY A 16 1.27 8.60 0.32
N THR A 17 0.63 9.00 -0.77
CA THR A 17 -0.82 9.21 -0.83
C THR A 17 -1.48 8.18 -1.76
N LEU A 18 -2.57 7.58 -1.29
CA LEU A 18 -3.46 6.74 -2.09
C LEU A 18 -4.70 7.54 -2.46
N THR A 19 -4.99 7.67 -3.76
CA THR A 19 -6.24 8.28 -4.24
C THR A 19 -7.12 7.20 -4.85
N LEU A 20 -8.31 7.00 -4.30
CA LEU A 20 -9.24 5.96 -4.74
C LEU A 20 -9.64 6.16 -6.21
N ILE A 21 -9.49 5.10 -7.01
CA ILE A 21 -9.97 5.03 -8.39
C ILE A 21 -11.28 4.24 -8.44
N GLU A 22 -11.27 3.03 -7.91
CA GLU A 22 -12.45 2.15 -7.89
C GLU A 22 -12.37 1.13 -6.75
N ILE A 23 -13.53 0.53 -6.45
CA ILE A 23 -13.65 -0.56 -5.48
C ILE A 23 -14.14 -1.81 -6.22
N ASN A 24 -13.28 -2.83 -6.29
CA ASN A 24 -13.61 -4.15 -6.81
C ASN A 24 -13.41 -5.16 -5.68
N GLN A 25 -14.44 -5.30 -4.84
CA GLN A 25 -14.37 -6.04 -3.58
C GLN A 25 -13.71 -7.43 -3.75
N PRO A 26 -12.75 -7.81 -2.88
CA PRO A 26 -12.37 -7.13 -1.64
C PRO A 26 -11.34 -5.99 -1.80
N TRP A 27 -11.01 -5.59 -3.04
CA TRP A 27 -9.90 -4.70 -3.33
C TRP A 27 -10.32 -3.25 -3.56
N PHE A 28 -9.53 -2.34 -3.01
CA PHE A 28 -9.55 -0.91 -3.28
C PHE A 28 -8.39 -0.61 -4.21
N ARG A 29 -8.70 -0.10 -5.41
CA ARG A 29 -7.69 0.28 -6.41
C ARG A 29 -7.46 1.77 -6.35
N CYS A 30 -6.19 2.17 -6.26
CA CYS A 30 -5.78 3.54 -6.01
C CYS A 30 -4.66 3.96 -6.95
N ALA A 31 -4.60 5.26 -7.25
CA ALA A 31 -3.39 5.90 -7.72
C ALA A 31 -2.47 6.12 -6.51
N PHE A 32 -1.17 5.85 -6.68
CA PHE A 32 -0.14 6.10 -5.69
C PHE A 32 0.71 7.31 -6.06
N THR A 33 0.90 8.21 -5.10
CA THR A 33 1.88 9.29 -5.18
C THR A 33 2.90 9.12 -4.05
N PRO A 34 4.20 8.95 -4.36
CA PRO A 34 5.25 8.83 -3.35
C PRO A 34 5.32 10.03 -2.41
N GLY A 35 5.58 9.76 -1.13
CA GLY A 35 5.93 10.74 -0.11
C GLY A 35 7.40 10.65 0.31
N ASP A 36 7.79 11.43 1.32
CA ASP A 36 9.19 11.57 1.75
C ASP A 36 9.81 10.25 2.24
N GLY A 37 9.02 9.36 2.83
CA GLY A 37 9.45 8.05 3.30
C GLY A 37 9.42 6.93 2.26
N TRP A 38 9.02 7.22 1.02
CA TRP A 38 8.89 6.19 -0.02
C TRP A 38 10.22 5.49 -0.32
N ALA A 39 11.31 6.26 -0.43
CA ALA A 39 12.62 5.75 -0.81
C ALA A 39 13.15 4.66 0.14
N GLU A 40 12.71 4.65 1.41
CA GLU A 40 13.12 3.65 2.41
C GLU A 40 12.41 2.30 2.24
N VAL A 41 11.23 2.29 1.60
CA VAL A 41 10.38 1.09 1.49
C VAL A 41 10.13 0.64 0.05
N GLU A 42 10.49 1.46 -0.94
CA GLU A 42 10.29 1.20 -2.38
C GLU A 42 10.78 -0.19 -2.79
N THR A 43 11.98 -0.57 -2.35
CA THR A 43 12.57 -1.87 -2.68
C THR A 43 11.73 -3.05 -2.16
N LEU A 44 11.09 -2.91 -0.99
CA LEU A 44 10.24 -3.99 -0.44
C LEU A 44 9.00 -4.21 -1.31
N PHE A 45 8.40 -3.12 -1.80
CA PHE A 45 7.27 -3.21 -2.72
C PHE A 45 7.68 -3.72 -4.10
N ALA A 46 8.87 -3.35 -4.60
CA ALA A 46 9.41 -3.90 -5.84
C ALA A 46 9.62 -5.43 -5.73
N VAL A 47 10.26 -5.90 -4.66
CA VAL A 47 10.46 -7.33 -4.39
C VAL A 47 9.13 -8.06 -4.26
N GLN A 48 8.13 -7.45 -3.60
CA GLN A 48 6.79 -8.02 -3.53
C GLN A 48 6.17 -8.15 -4.93
N ALA A 49 6.23 -7.12 -5.77
CA ALA A 49 5.71 -7.20 -7.14
C ALA A 49 6.39 -8.32 -7.96
N GLU A 50 7.71 -8.45 -7.87
CA GLU A 50 8.46 -9.53 -8.53
C GLU A 50 8.06 -10.92 -8.01
N ALA A 51 7.88 -11.07 -6.70
CA ALA A 51 7.46 -12.33 -6.09
C ALA A 51 6.07 -12.76 -6.58
N PHE A 52 5.14 -11.81 -6.73
CA PHE A 52 3.82 -12.08 -7.30
C PHE A 52 3.88 -12.45 -8.78
N ASP A 53 4.72 -11.77 -9.58
CA ASP A 53 4.91 -12.07 -11.00
C ASP A 53 5.56 -13.47 -11.19
N GLY A 54 6.42 -13.90 -10.26
CA GLY A 54 7.08 -15.22 -10.30
C GLY A 54 6.21 -16.40 -9.86
N GLY A 55 5.20 -16.19 -9.02
CA GLY A 55 4.21 -17.21 -8.62
C GLY A 55 4.73 -18.29 -7.66
N GLU A 56 5.96 -18.17 -7.15
CA GLU A 56 6.52 -19.07 -6.16
C GLU A 56 5.95 -18.78 -4.77
N GLU A 57 5.05 -19.64 -4.30
CA GLU A 57 4.29 -19.42 -3.07
C GLU A 57 5.15 -19.11 -1.82
N PRO A 58 6.30 -19.77 -1.57
CA PRO A 58 7.17 -19.42 -0.44
C PRO A 58 7.71 -17.98 -0.54
N VAL A 59 8.19 -17.58 -1.72
CA VAL A 59 8.75 -16.25 -1.99
C VAL A 59 7.68 -15.18 -1.84
N MET A 60 6.48 -15.44 -2.37
CA MET A 60 5.32 -14.57 -2.23
C MET A 60 4.95 -14.33 -0.76
N ARG A 61 4.95 -15.39 0.06
CA ARG A 61 4.67 -15.29 1.50
C ARG A 61 5.71 -14.46 2.24
N GLU A 62 6.99 -14.63 1.93
CA GLU A 62 8.07 -13.85 2.53
C GLU A 62 7.97 -12.36 2.18
N ALA A 63 7.71 -12.03 0.92
CA ALA A 63 7.56 -10.65 0.49
C ALA A 63 6.32 -9.97 1.08
N VAL A 64 5.19 -10.68 1.17
CA VAL A 64 3.98 -10.19 1.87
C VAL A 64 4.27 -9.92 3.35
N ARG A 65 5.02 -10.81 4.00
CA ARG A 65 5.40 -10.63 5.41
C ARG A 65 6.28 -9.40 5.59
N ALA A 66 7.27 -9.20 4.73
CA ALA A 66 8.17 -8.04 4.81
C ALA A 66 7.41 -6.71 4.72
N VAL A 67 6.41 -6.60 3.82
CA VAL A 67 5.55 -5.42 3.74
C VAL A 67 4.64 -5.28 4.98
N LYS A 68 4.13 -6.40 5.52
CA LYS A 68 3.32 -6.38 6.74
C LYS A 68 4.11 -5.90 7.97
N ASP A 69 5.38 -6.24 8.05
CA ASP A 69 6.29 -5.84 9.14
C ASP A 69 6.62 -4.33 9.10
N LEU A 70 6.22 -3.60 8.05
CA LEU A 70 6.23 -2.13 8.02
C LEU A 70 5.11 -1.51 8.86
N HIS A 71 4.16 -2.30 9.37
CA HIS A 71 3.05 -1.82 10.21
C HIS A 71 2.30 -0.62 9.61
N LEU A 72 2.02 -0.71 8.30
CA LEU A 72 1.41 0.36 7.53
C LEU A 72 0.03 0.74 8.07
N GLN A 73 -0.26 2.03 8.02
CA GLN A 73 -1.58 2.60 8.34
C GLN A 73 -2.03 3.55 7.23
N LEU A 74 -3.32 3.54 6.93
CA LEU A 74 -3.98 4.41 5.97
C LEU A 74 -4.82 5.44 6.73
N HIS A 75 -4.40 6.70 6.71
CA HIS A 75 -5.09 7.79 7.39
C HIS A 75 -5.96 8.56 6.40
N PRO A 76 -7.30 8.57 6.55
CA PRO A 76 -8.17 9.32 5.64
C PRO A 76 -7.86 10.82 5.70
N GLN A 77 -7.68 11.47 4.54
CA GLN A 77 -7.39 12.91 4.50
C GLN A 77 -8.57 13.78 4.97
N GLU A 78 -9.80 13.30 4.80
CA GLU A 78 -11.02 14.00 5.24
C GLU A 78 -11.38 13.74 6.71
N GLY A 79 -10.46 13.09 7.46
CA GLY A 79 -10.70 12.64 8.82
C GLY A 79 -11.42 11.30 8.88
N GLY A 80 -11.36 10.65 10.05
CA GLY A 80 -11.89 9.31 10.26
C GLY A 80 -10.88 8.38 10.91
N GLU A 81 -11.26 7.11 11.05
CA GLU A 81 -10.40 6.08 11.63
C GLU A 81 -9.31 5.65 10.65
N ALA A 82 -8.11 5.43 11.17
CA ALA A 82 -7.02 4.86 10.40
C ALA A 82 -7.31 3.39 10.10
N ILE A 83 -7.04 2.97 8.87
CA ILE A 83 -7.20 1.58 8.43
C ILE A 83 -5.84 0.89 8.49
N THR A 84 -5.81 -0.32 9.08
CA THR A 84 -4.64 -1.21 8.98
C THR A 84 -4.90 -2.21 7.85
N PRO A 85 -4.26 -2.08 6.68
CA PRO A 85 -4.50 -2.99 5.57
C PRO A 85 -4.00 -4.41 5.91
N VAL A 86 -4.81 -5.41 5.55
CA VAL A 86 -4.41 -6.83 5.59
C VAL A 86 -3.39 -7.12 4.48
N MET A 87 -3.51 -6.43 3.35
CA MET A 87 -2.60 -6.55 2.22
C MET A 87 -2.51 -5.21 1.48
N MET A 88 -1.28 -4.83 1.11
CA MET A 88 -0.95 -3.61 0.37
C MET A 88 0.04 -3.99 -0.71
N HIS A 89 -0.29 -3.68 -1.97
CA HIS A 89 0.60 -3.79 -3.12
C HIS A 89 0.78 -2.42 -3.74
N ILE A 90 2.02 -2.06 -4.09
CA ILE A 90 2.34 -0.82 -4.80
C ILE A 90 3.28 -1.16 -5.94
N ARG A 91 2.95 -0.72 -7.15
CA ARG A 91 3.75 -0.91 -8.37
C ARG A 91 3.75 0.39 -9.17
N GLY A 92 4.87 1.10 -9.17
CA GLY A 92 4.96 2.42 -9.80
C GLY A 92 3.93 3.38 -9.20
N SER A 93 3.03 3.92 -10.02
CA SER A 93 1.97 4.85 -9.61
C SER A 93 0.64 4.16 -9.27
N GLU A 94 0.61 2.84 -9.15
CA GLU A 94 -0.61 2.08 -8.83
C GLU A 94 -0.48 1.43 -7.45
N ALA A 95 -1.57 1.47 -6.67
CA ALA A 95 -1.67 0.79 -5.40
C ALA A 95 -2.98 0.01 -5.29
N ASN A 96 -2.92 -1.15 -4.64
CA ASN A 96 -4.08 -1.97 -4.32
C ASN A 96 -4.01 -2.39 -2.87
N PHE A 97 -5.11 -2.22 -2.14
CA PHE A 97 -5.19 -2.71 -0.76
C PHE A 97 -6.53 -3.37 -0.44
N ARG A 98 -6.52 -4.18 0.62
CA ARG A 98 -7.71 -4.69 1.28
C ARG A 98 -7.49 -4.73 2.79
N TYR A 99 -8.56 -4.58 3.55
CA TYR A 99 -8.56 -4.52 5.00
C TYR A 99 -9.72 -5.32 5.58
#